data_AF-A0A519QZV5-F1
#
_entry.id   AF-A0A519QZV5-F1
#
_cell.length_a   1.000
_cell.length_b   1.000
_cell.length_c   1.000
_cell.angle_alpha   90.00
_cell.angle_beta   90.00
_cell.angle_gamma   90.00
#
_symmetry.space_group_name_H-M   'P 1'
#
loop_
_entity.id
_entity.type
_entity.pdbx_description
1 polymer ?
#
loop_
_entity_poly.entity_id
_entity_poly.type
_entity_poly.pdbx_seq_one_letter_code
_entity_poly.pdbx_strand_id
1 'polypeptide(L)' 'MKKLPLLGIVIAVFFIYLGVQLIAKEDEFTVIVGYINIIFFSGLLLLVLYKLLFKNNKQL' A
#
# COMPACT_ATOMS: atom_id res chain seq x y z
N MET A 1 16.96 -14.33 -10.93
CA MET A 1 15.75 -13.48 -10.90
C MET A 1 15.73 -12.69 -9.58
N LYS A 2 15.89 -11.36 -9.59
CA LYS A 2 15.68 -10.52 -8.39
C LYS A 2 14.24 -10.76 -7.94
N LYS A 3 14.01 -11.43 -6.81
CA LYS A 3 12.66 -11.66 -6.28
C LYS A 3 12.02 -10.28 -6.09
N LEU A 4 11.06 -9.91 -6.94
CA LEU A 4 10.24 -8.73 -6.67
C LEU A 4 9.63 -8.95 -5.27
N PRO A 5 9.49 -7.90 -4.46
CA PRO A 5 8.83 -7.98 -3.15
C PRO A 5 7.31 -8.14 -3.35
N LEU A 6 6.91 -9.17 -4.10
CA LEU A 6 5.53 -9.47 -4.49
C LEU A 6 4.66 -9.66 -3.24
N LEU A 7 5.22 -10.31 -2.22
CA LEU A 7 4.57 -10.46 -0.92
C LEU A 7 4.20 -9.11 -0.30
N GLY A 8 5.12 -8.13 -0.34
CA GLY A 8 4.87 -6.79 0.21
C GLY A 8 3.81 -6.03 -0.56
N ILE A 9 3.75 -6.19 -1.89
CA ILE A 9 2.71 -5.59 -2.73
C ILE A 9 1.35 -6.24 -2.43
N VAL A 10 1.28 -7.56 -2.34
CA VAL A 10 0.04 -8.29 -2.02
C VAL A 10 -0.48 -7.89 -0.64
N ILE A 11 0.39 -7.78 0.36
CA ILE A 11 0.02 -7.31 1.69
C ILE A 11 -0.52 -5.88 1.62
N ALA A 12 0.16 -4.97 0.91
CA ALA A 12 -0.30 -3.58 0.80
C ALA A 12 -1.69 -3.48 0.14
N VAL A 13 -1.93 -4.24 -0.93
CA VAL A 13 -3.25 -4.29 -1.58
C VAL A 13 -4.33 -4.85 -0.64
N PHE A 14 -4.01 -5.90 0.11
CA PHE A 14 -4.94 -6.47 1.09
C PHE A 14 -5.32 -5.47 2.19
N PHE A 15 -4.35 -4.73 2.74
CA PHE A 15 -4.63 -3.71 3.74
C PHE A 15 -5.40 -2.51 3.17
N ILE A 16 -5.16 -2.11 1.92
CA ILE A 16 -5.99 -1.09 1.25
C ILE A 16 -7.44 -1.56 1.16
N TYR A 17 -7.67 -2.83 0.76
CA TYR A 17 -9.01 -3.42 0.74
C TYR A 17 -9.68 -3.41 2.12
N LEU A 18 -8.95 -3.78 3.18
CA LEU A 18 -9.47 -3.67 4.55
C LEU A 18 -9.80 -2.23 4.94
N GLY A 19 -8.97 -1.26 4.54
CA GLY A 19 -9.24 0.17 4.73
C GLY A 19 -10.56 0.61 4.08
N VAL A 20 -10.84 0.15 2.86
CA VAL A 20 -12.11 0.44 2.18
C VAL A 20 -13.30 -0.18 2.93
N GLN A 21 -13.16 -1.41 3.44
CA GLN A 21 -14.19 -2.05 4.26
C GLN A 21 -14.45 -1.33 5.59
N LEU A 22 -13.40 -0.73 6.18
CA LEU A 22 -13.50 0.08 7.39
C LEU A 22 -14.23 1.42 7.13
N ILE A 23 -13.99 2.05 5.98
CA ILE A 23 -14.68 3.29 5.58
C ILE A 23 -16.18 3.07 5.34
N ALA A 24 -16.58 1.85 4.97
CA ALA A 24 -17.99 1.51 4.79
C ALA A 24 -18.78 1.34 6.12
N LYS A 25 -18.14 1.54 7.28
CA LYS A 25 -18.78 1.47 8.60
C LYS A 25 -19.39 2.81 8.98
N GLU A 26 -20.42 2.77 9.83
CA GLU A 26 -21.10 3.99 10.32
C GLU A 26 -20.34 4.69 11.44
N ASP A 27 -19.46 3.97 12.16
CA ASP A 27 -18.68 4.51 13.26
C ASP A 27 -17.55 5.43 12.75
N GLU A 28 -17.61 6.71 13.12
CA GLU A 28 -16.67 7.75 12.64
C GLU A 28 -15.22 7.39 12.95
N PHE A 29 -14.95 6.83 14.13
CA PHE A 29 -13.59 6.42 14.51
C PHE A 29 -13.06 5.32 13.58
N THR A 30 -13.89 4.32 13.29
CA THR A 30 -13.58 3.22 12.37
C THR A 30 -13.32 3.73 10.95
N VAL A 31 -14.11 4.70 10.49
CA VAL A 31 -13.91 5.35 9.18
C VAL A 31 -12.58 6.09 9.11
N ILE A 32 -12.22 6.85 10.16
CA ILE A 32 -10.94 7.55 10.26
C ILE A 32 -9.77 6.55 10.19
N VAL A 33 -9.85 5.44 10.93
CA VAL A 33 -8.86 4.37 10.89
C VAL A 33 -8.75 3.79 9.48
N GLY A 34 -9.87 3.61 8.79
CA GLY A 34 -9.91 3.19 7.39
C GLY A 34 -9.15 4.13 6.45
N TYR A 35 -9.37 5.45 6.55
CA TYR A 35 -8.63 6.43 5.76
C TYR A 35 -7.12 6.43 6.04
N ILE A 36 -6.72 6.42 7.32
CA ILE A 36 -5.30 6.36 7.71
C ILE A 36 -4.64 5.11 7.11
N ASN A 37 -5.33 3.98 7.19
CA ASN A 37 -4.85 2.70 6.66
C ASN A 37 -4.64 2.77 5.14
N ILE A 38 -5.61 3.30 4.39
CA ILE A 38 -5.48 3.45 2.93
C ILE A 38 -4.30 4.39 2.59
N ILE A 39 -4.21 5.55 3.25
CA ILE A 39 -3.16 6.54 2.97
C ILE A 39 -1.78 5.93 3.21
N PHE A 40 -1.61 5.26 4.35
CA PHE A 40 -0.33 4.66 4.73
C PHE A 40 0.12 3.57 3.74
N PHE A 41 -0.75 2.60 3.45
CA PHE A 41 -0.39 1.49 2.55
C PHE A 41 -0.28 1.93 1.09
N SER A 42 -1.05 2.91 0.64
CA SER A 42 -0.89 3.52 -0.69
C SER A 42 0.46 4.23 -0.82
N GLY A 43 0.89 4.97 0.21
CA GLY A 43 2.21 5.60 0.26
C GLY A 43 3.36 4.59 0.22
N LEU A 44 3.25 3.50 0.97
CA LEU A 44 4.21 2.38 0.91
C LEU A 44 4.28 1.76 -0.49
N LEU A 45 3.14 1.57 -1.14
CA LEU A 45 3.05 0.99 -2.48
C LEU A 45 3.75 1.90 -3.51
N LEU A 46 3.51 3.21 -3.44
CA LEU A 46 4.21 4.21 -4.25
C LEU A 46 5.73 4.21 -4.01
N LEU A 47 6.18 4.09 -2.76
CA LEU A 47 7.60 4.03 -2.43
C LEU A 47 8.26 2.78 -3.02
N VAL A 48 7.61 1.63 -2.90
CA VAL A 48 8.10 0.37 -3.49
C VAL A 48 8.16 0.47 -5.02
N LEU A 49 7.12 1.00 -5.66
CA LEU A 49 7.08 1.23 -7.10
C LEU A 49 8.18 2.19 -7.56
N TYR A 50 8.34 3.32 -6.87
CA TYR A 50 9.40 4.28 -7.13
C TYR A 50 10.79 3.62 -7.05
N LYS A 51 11.04 2.83 -5.99
CA LYS A 51 12.30 2.09 -5.84
C LYS A 51 12.49 1.06 -6.95
N LEU A 52 11.44 0.35 -7.37
CA LEU A 52 11.55 -0.63 -8.45
C LEU A 52 11.86 0.01 -9.81
N LEU A 53 11.21 1.13 -10.12
CA LEU A 53 11.37 1.83 -11.40
C LEU A 53 12.67 2.64 -11.46
N PHE A 54 12.99 3.42 -10.43
CA PHE A 54 14.12 4.36 -10.46
C PHE A 54 15.42 3.79 -9.90
N LYS A 55 15.40 2.81 -9.00
CA LYS A 55 16.65 2.22 -8.47
C LYS A 55 17.27 1.19 -9.43
N ASN A 56 16.48 0.55 -10.30
CA ASN A 56 17.02 -0.32 -11.34
C ASN A 56 17.58 0.45 -12.55
N ASN A 57 17.16 1.69 -12.80
CA ASN A 57 17.66 2.51 -13.91
C ASN A 57 19.03 3.19 -13.66
N LYS A 58 19.61 3.08 -12.45
CA LYS A 58 21.00 3.52 -12.15
C LYS A 58 22.05 2.41 -12.32
N GLN A 59 21.69 1.28 -12.95
CA GLN A 59 22.63 0.19 -13.25
C GLN A 59 22.92 0.06 -14.77
N LEU A 60 22.79 1.14 -15.53
CA LEU A 60 23.30 1.25 -16.91
C LEU A 60 24.40 2.31 -16.94
#